data_AF-A0A3D0DH35-F1
#
_entry.id   AF-A0A3D0DH35-F1
#
_cell.length_a   1.000
_cell.length_b   1.000
_cell.length_c   1.000
_cell.angle_alpha   90.00
_cell.angle_beta   90.00
_cell.angle_gamma   90.00
#
_symmetry.space_group_name_H-M   'P 1'
#
loop_
_entity.id
_entity.type
_entity.pdbx_description
1 polymer ?
#
loop_
_entity_poly.entity_id
_entity_poly.type
_entity_poly.pdbx_seq_one_letter_code
_entity_poly.pdbx_strand_id
1 'polypeptide(L)'
;KALLFDRAPVAAINIDDTYGRMLIDRAIGKTITFSSERKADLKYRPVNADIHRSTLEFNYDGRSLQFDLPLSGWFNHQNAAAAAATALGLGLSLEQVAEGLSSAPPVPGRLQAVKMGQPFGVYIDYAHTPDALEKLLLSLRQFEPKNLRVVFGCGGDRDRTKRPIMGEVVSKLADIVYITSDNPRTEEPAAIIKDIVKGIIDKNQCNVIEDRSQAIRTALSGAQEGDIVVIAGKGHEDYQVIGAVKKYFSDFEVAKSTLNKLGYAGNDRNG
;
A
#
# COMPACT_ATOMS: atom_id res chain seq x y z
N LYS A 1 8.85 -3.12 20.14
CA LYS A 1 9.26 -2.02 19.22
C LYS A 1 10.21 -1.04 19.91
N ALA A 2 9.87 -0.47 21.07
CA ALA A 2 10.73 0.50 21.80
C ALA A 2 12.18 0.01 22.06
N LEU A 3 12.37 -1.27 22.44
CA LEU A 3 13.69 -1.86 22.72
C LEU A 3 14.70 -1.77 21.55
N LEU A 4 14.24 -1.55 20.32
CA LEU A 4 15.13 -1.36 19.16
C LEU A 4 15.94 -0.05 19.30
N PHE A 5 15.30 1.01 19.81
CA PHE A 5 15.88 2.35 19.92
C PHE A 5 16.94 2.42 21.03
N ASP A 6 16.84 1.54 22.03
CA ASP A 6 17.82 1.40 23.11
C ASP A 6 19.15 0.77 22.64
N ARG A 7 19.26 0.34 21.38
CA ARG A 7 20.42 -0.41 20.85
C ARG A 7 20.89 0.04 19.47
N ALA A 8 20.10 0.83 18.77
CA ALA A 8 20.42 1.24 17.40
C ALA A 8 21.47 2.37 17.41
N PRO A 9 22.55 2.27 16.61
CA PRO A 9 23.54 3.35 16.49
C PRO A 9 22.98 4.59 15.80
N VAL A 10 21.94 4.41 14.98
CA VAL A 10 21.17 5.47 14.32
C VAL A 10 19.68 5.22 14.54
N ALA A 11 18.95 6.27 14.89
CA ALA A 11 17.50 6.26 15.05
C ALA A 11 16.84 7.29 14.13
N ALA A 12 16.06 6.82 13.15
CA ALA A 12 15.15 7.66 12.38
C ALA A 12 13.77 7.68 13.05
N ILE A 13 13.30 8.86 13.46
CA ILE A 13 12.07 8.99 14.27
C ILE A 13 11.06 9.90 13.57
N ASN A 14 9.90 9.33 13.25
CA ASN A 14 8.75 10.11 12.77
C ASN A 14 8.13 10.87 13.94
N ILE A 15 8.20 12.20 13.93
CA ILE A 15 7.60 13.02 15.00
C ILE A 15 6.19 13.51 14.68
N ASP A 16 5.65 13.18 13.51
CA ASP A 16 4.22 13.35 13.20
C ASP A 16 3.38 12.42 14.08
N ASP A 17 3.89 11.21 14.35
CA ASP A 17 3.28 10.20 15.21
C ASP A 17 3.51 10.48 16.71
N THR A 18 2.45 10.34 17.51
CA THR A 18 2.50 10.58 18.96
C THR A 18 3.42 9.62 19.69
N TYR A 19 3.45 8.34 19.30
CA TYR A 19 4.34 7.35 19.88
C TYR A 19 5.79 7.59 19.44
N GLY A 20 6.00 8.01 18.19
CA GLY A 20 7.31 8.43 17.69
C GLY A 20 7.96 9.51 18.56
N ARG A 21 7.20 10.52 18.96
CA ARG A 21 7.69 11.56 19.89
C ARG A 21 8.15 11.01 21.24
N MET A 22 7.49 9.97 21.76
CA MET A 22 7.89 9.32 23.01
C MET A 22 9.15 8.45 22.89
N LEU A 23 9.59 8.13 21.66
CA LEU A 23 10.78 7.31 21.41
C LEU A 23 12.07 8.13 21.34
N ILE A 24 11.99 9.46 21.23
CA ILE A 24 13.16 10.35 21.16
C ILE A 24 14.05 10.14 22.37
N ASP A 25 13.47 10.16 23.58
CA ASP A 25 14.21 10.02 24.85
C ASP A 25 14.79 8.62 25.07
N ARG A 26 14.41 7.63 24.23
CA ARG A 26 14.94 6.26 24.29
C ARG A 26 16.09 6.02 23.34
N ALA A 27 16.23 6.82 22.29
CA ALA A 27 17.27 6.62 21.31
C ALA A 27 18.64 6.96 21.90
N ILE A 28 19.51 5.95 22.03
CA ILE A 28 20.87 6.14 22.56
C ILE A 28 21.87 6.57 21.48
N GLY A 29 21.57 6.28 20.22
CA GLY A 29 22.41 6.57 19.06
C GLY A 29 22.15 7.94 18.46
N LYS A 30 22.79 8.21 17.32
CA LYS A 30 22.54 9.43 16.54
C LYS A 30 21.07 9.42 16.09
N THR A 31 20.32 10.42 16.51
CA THR A 31 18.90 10.53 16.20
C THR A 31 18.69 11.56 15.10
N ILE A 32 17.95 11.19 14.06
CA ILE A 32 17.45 12.09 13.02
C ILE A 32 15.93 12.06 13.07
N THR A 33 15.33 13.16 13.48
CA THR A 33 13.86 13.32 13.46
C THR A 33 13.40 13.72 12.07
N PHE A 34 12.23 13.24 11.66
CA PHE A 34 11.60 13.64 10.41
C PHE A 34 10.12 13.94 10.55
N SER A 35 9.63 14.89 9.75
CA SER A 35 8.25 15.38 9.77
C SER A 35 7.92 16.20 8.53
N SER A 36 6.67 16.18 8.08
CA SER A 36 6.20 17.13 7.07
C SER A 36 5.75 18.46 7.67
N GLU A 37 5.15 18.43 8.85
CA GLU A 37 4.47 19.58 9.44
C GLU A 37 5.34 20.27 10.49
N ARG A 38 5.90 19.48 11.41
CA ARG A 38 6.61 19.94 12.61
C ARG A 38 8.04 20.35 12.29
N LYS A 39 8.69 21.02 13.24
CA LYS A 39 10.13 21.27 13.20
C LYS A 39 10.86 19.96 13.50
N ALA A 40 11.64 19.47 12.56
CA ALA A 40 12.44 18.25 12.64
C ALA A 40 13.80 18.47 11.97
N ASP A 41 14.73 17.53 12.14
CA ASP A 41 16.05 17.58 11.49
C ASP A 41 15.91 17.44 9.97
N LEU A 42 15.08 16.50 9.52
CA LEU A 42 14.69 16.31 8.12
C LEU A 42 13.22 16.71 7.93
N LYS A 43 12.96 17.79 7.20
CA LYS A 43 11.62 18.09 6.71
C LYS A 43 11.41 17.53 5.32
N TYR A 44 10.19 17.06 5.05
CA TYR A 44 9.81 16.63 3.71
C TYR A 44 8.46 17.20 3.29
N ARG A 45 8.28 17.50 2.01
CA ARG A 45 6.97 17.86 1.46
C ARG A 45 6.82 17.38 0.02
N PRO A 46 5.63 16.95 -0.40
CA PRO A 46 5.34 16.74 -1.81
C PRO A 46 5.30 18.09 -2.54
N VAL A 47 5.92 18.14 -3.72
CA VAL A 47 5.87 19.26 -4.65
C VAL A 47 4.82 18.99 -5.72
N ASN A 48 4.82 17.78 -6.27
CA ASN A 48 3.84 17.28 -7.21
C ASN A 48 3.68 15.76 -7.06
N ALA A 49 2.55 15.19 -7.45
CA ALA A 49 2.33 13.75 -7.45
C ALA A 49 1.30 13.35 -8.52
N ASP A 50 1.59 12.26 -9.23
CA ASP A 50 0.59 11.47 -9.94
C ASP A 50 0.42 10.11 -9.24
N ILE A 51 -0.33 9.18 -9.81
CA ILE A 51 -0.61 7.88 -9.17
C ILE A 51 0.57 6.92 -9.15
N HIS A 52 1.63 7.21 -9.90
CA HIS A 52 2.81 6.38 -10.06
C HIS A 52 4.06 6.98 -9.43
N ARG A 53 4.21 8.30 -9.47
CA ARG A 53 5.42 9.00 -9.09
C ARG A 53 5.07 10.27 -8.32
N SER A 54 6.02 10.75 -7.54
CA SER A 54 5.92 12.05 -6.89
C SER A 54 7.25 12.78 -6.91
N THR A 55 7.20 14.10 -6.94
CA THR A 55 8.39 14.93 -6.70
C THR A 55 8.35 15.35 -5.24
N LEU A 56 9.39 14.97 -4.49
CA LEU A 56 9.55 15.33 -3.09
C LEU A 56 10.63 16.40 -2.94
N GLU A 57 10.44 17.28 -1.98
CA GLU A 57 11.48 18.15 -1.47
C GLU A 57 11.87 17.70 -0.07
N PHE A 58 13.18 17.49 0.15
CA PHE A 58 13.76 17.32 1.47
C PHE A 58 14.51 18.58 1.88
N ASN A 59 14.35 18.98 3.14
CA ASN A 59 15.14 20.01 3.77
C ASN A 59 15.89 19.42 4.98
N TYR A 60 17.21 19.49 4.95
CA TYR A 60 18.09 18.97 6.00
C TYR A 60 19.31 19.87 6.14
N ASP A 61 19.63 20.27 7.37
CA ASP A 61 20.77 21.16 7.70
C ASP A 61 20.80 22.45 6.86
N GLY A 62 19.62 23.07 6.68
CA GLY A 62 19.46 24.31 5.91
C GLY A 62 19.53 24.16 4.39
N ARG A 63 19.76 22.95 3.88
CA ARG A 63 19.77 22.65 2.43
C ARG A 63 18.45 22.04 2.00
N SER A 64 17.92 22.49 0.87
CA SER A 64 16.75 21.89 0.22
C SER A 64 17.15 21.19 -1.07
N LEU A 65 16.61 20.00 -1.29
CA LEU A 65 16.81 19.24 -2.52
C LEU A 65 15.48 18.63 -2.98
N GLN A 66 15.14 18.86 -4.25
CA GLN A 66 14.00 18.22 -4.90
C GLN A 66 14.46 17.03 -5.72
N PHE A 67 13.69 15.95 -5.70
CA PHE A 67 13.98 14.74 -6.45
C PHE A 67 12.69 13.98 -6.79
N ASP A 68 12.77 13.15 -7.83
CA ASP A 68 11.67 12.30 -8.26
C ASP A 68 11.68 10.99 -7.48
N LEU A 69 10.61 10.71 -6.76
CA LEU A 69 10.35 9.42 -6.13
C LEU A 69 9.46 8.58 -7.07
N PRO A 70 9.89 7.36 -7.49
CA PRO A 70 9.10 6.44 -8.30
C PRO A 70 7.99 5.73 -7.50
N LEU A 71 7.47 6.42 -6.48
CA LEU A 71 6.37 6.01 -5.63
C LEU A 71 5.52 7.26 -5.37
N SER A 72 4.22 7.06 -5.19
CA SER A 72 3.29 8.12 -4.82
C SER A 72 2.53 7.79 -3.55
N GLY A 73 1.84 8.79 -3.02
CA GLY A 73 1.04 8.69 -1.81
C GLY A 73 1.80 9.02 -0.53
N TRP A 74 1.05 9.63 0.38
CA TRP A 74 1.52 10.14 1.67
C TRP A 74 2.35 9.12 2.50
N PHE A 75 1.96 7.85 2.48
CA PHE A 75 2.69 6.79 3.19
C PHE A 75 4.06 6.49 2.59
N ASN A 76 4.17 6.54 1.26
CA ASN A 76 5.46 6.35 0.61
C ASN A 76 6.38 7.56 0.84
N HIS A 77 5.83 8.77 0.97
CA HIS A 77 6.61 9.95 1.36
C HIS A 77 7.18 9.81 2.77
N GLN A 78 6.37 9.36 3.72
CA GLN A 78 6.83 9.04 5.07
C GLN A 78 7.91 7.95 5.09
N ASN A 79 7.71 6.88 4.32
CA ASN A 79 8.70 5.79 4.24
C ASN A 79 10.02 6.27 3.60
N ALA A 80 9.94 7.10 2.56
CA ALA A 80 11.11 7.72 1.94
C ALA A 80 11.84 8.63 2.93
N ALA A 81 11.11 9.44 3.72
CA ALA A 81 11.69 10.28 4.77
C ALA A 81 12.36 9.45 5.88
N ALA A 82 11.75 8.31 6.27
CA ALA A 82 12.35 7.39 7.25
C ALA A 82 13.66 6.77 6.73
N ALA A 83 13.67 6.34 5.47
CA ALA A 83 14.86 5.81 4.80
C ALA A 83 15.95 6.88 4.69
N ALA A 84 15.58 8.10 4.30
CA ALA A 84 16.47 9.24 4.20
C ALA A 84 17.08 9.62 5.55
N ALA A 85 16.27 9.76 6.60
CA ALA A 85 16.74 10.05 7.96
C ALA A 85 17.72 8.99 8.45
N THR A 86 17.48 7.72 8.13
CA THR A 86 18.40 6.62 8.46
C THR A 86 19.73 6.77 7.72
N ALA A 87 19.70 6.99 6.41
CA ALA A 87 20.90 7.14 5.58
C ALA A 87 21.74 8.38 5.94
N LEU A 88 21.10 9.52 6.21
CA LEU A 88 21.75 10.73 6.73
C LEU A 88 22.38 10.48 8.11
N GLY A 89 21.70 9.72 8.97
CA GLY A 89 22.23 9.26 10.25
C GLY A 89 23.50 8.44 10.07
N LEU A 90 23.54 7.56 9.07
CA LEU A 90 24.71 6.75 8.69
C LEU A 90 25.82 7.53 7.96
N GLY A 91 25.61 8.82 7.66
CA GLY A 91 26.63 9.71 7.11
C GLY A 91 26.60 9.91 5.60
N LEU A 92 25.55 9.47 4.90
CA LEU A 92 25.35 9.80 3.48
C LEU A 92 24.97 11.27 3.31
N SER A 93 25.33 11.87 2.17
CA SER A 93 24.90 13.22 1.82
C SER A 93 23.44 13.26 1.36
N LEU A 94 22.81 14.44 1.40
CA LEU A 94 21.43 14.61 0.93
C LEU A 94 21.28 14.24 -0.56
N GLU A 95 22.30 14.53 -1.36
CA GLU A 95 22.37 14.20 -2.79
C GLU A 95 22.43 12.68 -3.01
N GLN A 96 23.28 11.96 -2.27
CA GLN A 96 23.36 10.49 -2.35
C GLN A 96 22.03 9.82 -1.95
N VAL A 97 21.36 10.38 -0.94
CA VAL A 97 20.05 9.91 -0.50
C VAL A 97 18.98 10.14 -1.57
N ALA A 98 18.93 11.34 -2.16
CA ALA A 98 17.99 11.65 -3.22
C ALA A 98 18.22 10.78 -4.47
N GLU A 99 19.47 10.56 -4.87
CA GLU A 99 19.84 9.66 -5.98
C GLU A 99 19.38 8.21 -5.71
N GLY A 100 19.64 7.70 -4.50
CA GLY A 100 19.24 6.35 -4.10
C GLY A 100 17.72 6.17 -4.06
N LEU A 101 16.98 7.19 -3.60
CA LEU A 101 15.51 7.15 -3.61
C LEU A 101 14.93 7.28 -5.03
N SER A 102 15.56 8.08 -5.90
CA SER A 102 15.10 8.28 -7.28
C SER A 102 15.28 7.03 -8.15
N SER A 103 16.30 6.24 -7.85
CA SER A 103 16.62 4.98 -8.55
C SER A 103 15.99 3.74 -7.90
N ALA A 104 15.27 3.89 -6.79
CA ALA A 104 14.66 2.78 -6.08
C ALA A 104 13.60 2.09 -6.98
N PRO A 105 13.65 0.75 -7.14
CA PRO A 105 12.61 0.05 -7.87
C PRO A 105 11.27 0.15 -7.10
N PRO A 106 10.12 0.05 -7.80
CA PRO A 106 8.83 -0.10 -7.14
C PRO A 106 8.87 -1.25 -6.13
N VAL A 107 8.37 -1.03 -4.93
CA VAL A 107 8.32 -2.07 -3.90
C VAL A 107 7.24 -3.08 -4.28
N PRO A 108 7.57 -4.36 -4.52
CA PRO A 108 6.57 -5.36 -4.88
C PRO A 108 5.44 -5.43 -3.85
N GLY A 109 4.20 -5.37 -4.33
CA GLY A 109 3.01 -5.43 -3.48
C GLY A 109 2.76 -4.20 -2.61
N ARG A 110 3.30 -3.03 -2.95
CA ARG A 110 2.97 -1.73 -2.32
C ARG A 110 2.56 -0.74 -3.42
N LEU A 111 1.25 -0.53 -3.59
CA LEU A 111 0.66 0.20 -4.71
C LEU A 111 1.32 -0.15 -6.06
N GLN A 112 1.61 -1.44 -6.25
CA GLN A 112 2.30 -1.93 -7.45
C GLN A 112 1.34 -1.86 -8.64
N ALA A 113 1.67 -1.03 -9.63
CA ALA A 113 0.86 -0.89 -10.84
C ALA A 113 0.99 -2.13 -11.76
N VAL A 114 -0.13 -2.60 -12.30
CA VAL A 114 -0.18 -3.61 -13.37
C VAL A 114 -0.54 -2.91 -14.68
N LYS A 115 0.47 -2.64 -15.51
CA LYS A 115 0.32 -1.89 -16.77
C LYS A 115 0.38 -2.84 -17.96
N MET A 116 -0.73 -2.95 -18.69
CA MET A 116 -0.85 -3.75 -19.92
C MET A 116 -1.44 -2.94 -21.09
N GLY A 117 -1.51 -1.60 -20.96
CA GLY A 117 -2.09 -0.71 -21.97
C GLY A 117 -3.59 -0.43 -21.80
N GLN A 118 -4.20 -0.86 -20.70
CA GLN A 118 -5.60 -0.60 -20.39
C GLN A 118 -5.86 0.88 -19.99
N PRO A 119 -7.06 1.43 -20.24
CA PRO A 119 -7.40 2.83 -19.96
C PRO A 119 -7.85 3.08 -18.51
N PHE A 120 -7.49 2.19 -17.57
CA PHE A 120 -7.87 2.27 -16.16
C PHE A 120 -6.73 1.81 -15.25
N GLY A 121 -6.74 2.26 -14.00
CA GLY A 121 -5.71 1.92 -13.02
C GLY A 121 -5.91 0.51 -12.46
N VAL A 122 -4.81 -0.25 -12.31
CA VAL A 122 -4.80 -1.54 -11.60
C VAL A 122 -3.62 -1.56 -10.64
N TYR A 123 -3.90 -1.74 -9.35
CA TYR A 123 -2.90 -1.70 -8.28
C TYR A 123 -2.99 -2.91 -7.35
N ILE A 124 -1.83 -3.37 -6.88
CA ILE A 124 -1.72 -4.43 -5.87
C ILE A 124 -1.08 -3.88 -4.61
N ASP A 125 -1.71 -4.13 -3.47
CA ASP A 125 -1.25 -3.63 -2.19
C ASP A 125 -1.41 -4.66 -1.05
N TYR A 126 -0.57 -4.52 -0.02
CA TYR A 126 -0.54 -5.39 1.16
C TYR A 126 -1.45 -4.93 2.30
N ALA A 127 -2.23 -3.87 2.13
CA ALA A 127 -3.14 -3.37 3.13
C ALA A 127 -4.09 -4.49 3.62
N HIS A 128 -3.82 -5.00 4.83
CA HIS A 128 -4.55 -6.10 5.47
C HIS A 128 -5.02 -5.74 6.89
N THR A 129 -5.00 -4.46 7.24
CA THR A 129 -5.53 -3.91 8.50
C THR A 129 -6.52 -2.78 8.17
N PRO A 130 -7.49 -2.45 9.06
CA PRO A 130 -8.44 -1.39 8.80
C PRO A 130 -7.78 -0.05 8.45
N ASP A 131 -6.81 0.38 9.28
CA ASP A 131 -6.06 1.62 9.09
C ASP A 131 -5.30 1.63 7.76
N ALA A 132 -4.55 0.57 7.45
CA ALA A 132 -3.81 0.50 6.18
C ALA A 132 -4.75 0.51 4.96
N LEU A 133 -5.91 -0.15 5.07
CA LEU A 133 -6.88 -0.21 3.98
C LEU A 133 -7.58 1.13 3.77
N GLU A 134 -7.99 1.81 4.84
CA GLU A 134 -8.57 3.15 4.80
C GLU A 134 -7.60 4.14 4.13
N LYS A 135 -6.36 4.13 4.60
CA LYS A 135 -5.27 4.96 4.09
C LYS A 135 -4.98 4.73 2.61
N LEU A 136 -4.96 3.47 2.18
CA LEU A 136 -4.82 3.08 0.79
C LEU A 136 -5.97 3.66 -0.06
N LEU A 137 -7.21 3.45 0.35
CA LEU A 137 -8.37 3.90 -0.42
C LEU A 137 -8.50 5.42 -0.48
N LEU A 138 -8.24 6.13 0.63
CA LEU A 138 -8.17 7.59 0.66
C LEU A 138 -7.10 8.12 -0.30
N SER A 139 -5.92 7.49 -0.34
CA SER A 139 -4.87 7.90 -1.28
C SER A 139 -5.30 7.70 -2.74
N LEU A 140 -6.01 6.62 -3.06
CA LEU A 140 -6.52 6.38 -4.41
C LEU A 140 -7.65 7.35 -4.80
N ARG A 141 -8.47 7.80 -3.83
CA ARG A 141 -9.52 8.80 -4.06
C ARG A 141 -8.98 10.18 -4.41
N GLN A 142 -7.75 10.53 -4.04
CA GLN A 142 -7.11 11.79 -4.42
C GLN A 142 -6.91 11.94 -5.94
N PHE A 143 -6.96 10.82 -6.69
CA PHE A 143 -6.86 10.81 -8.15
C PHE A 143 -8.22 10.94 -8.85
N GLU A 144 -9.29 11.17 -8.10
CA GLU A 144 -10.65 11.37 -8.62
C GLU A 144 -11.10 10.30 -9.64
N PRO A 145 -10.97 8.99 -9.32
CA PRO A 145 -11.40 7.94 -10.25
C PRO A 145 -12.90 7.99 -10.48
N LYS A 146 -13.36 7.59 -11.68
CA LYS A 146 -14.79 7.43 -11.97
C LYS A 146 -15.44 6.41 -11.04
N ASN A 147 -14.80 5.25 -10.89
CA ASN A 147 -15.14 4.26 -9.88
C ASN A 147 -13.87 3.72 -9.23
N LEU A 148 -13.86 3.64 -7.90
CA LEU A 148 -12.87 2.91 -7.11
C LEU A 148 -13.41 1.52 -6.78
N ARG A 149 -12.77 0.49 -7.34
CA ARG A 149 -13.12 -0.93 -7.18
C ARG A 149 -12.11 -1.62 -6.29
N VAL A 150 -12.56 -2.34 -5.27
CA VAL A 150 -11.67 -3.00 -4.29
C VAL A 150 -11.91 -4.49 -4.27
N VAL A 151 -10.84 -5.27 -4.45
CA VAL A 151 -10.83 -6.72 -4.22
C VAL A 151 -10.03 -7.01 -2.96
N PHE A 152 -10.65 -7.58 -1.93
CA PHE A 152 -9.93 -7.93 -0.71
C PHE A 152 -10.55 -9.10 0.05
N GLY A 153 -9.75 -9.69 0.93
CA GLY A 153 -10.16 -10.71 1.88
C GLY A 153 -9.50 -10.49 3.23
N CYS A 154 -9.75 -11.40 4.18
CA CYS A 154 -9.05 -11.43 5.47
C CYS A 154 -8.42 -12.79 5.67
N GLY A 155 -7.27 -12.83 6.35
CA GLY A 155 -6.67 -14.09 6.79
C GLY A 155 -7.48 -14.75 7.92
N GLY A 156 -7.59 -16.08 7.87
CA GLY A 156 -8.08 -16.91 8.98
C GLY A 156 -7.00 -17.14 10.05
N ASP A 157 -7.37 -17.69 11.20
CA ASP A 157 -6.53 -17.91 12.39
C ASP A 157 -5.81 -16.63 12.85
N ARG A 158 -6.50 -15.49 12.70
CA ARG A 158 -6.00 -14.15 13.01
C ARG A 158 -7.10 -13.36 13.72
N ASP A 159 -6.79 -12.12 14.05
CA ASP A 159 -7.73 -11.19 14.63
C ASP A 159 -9.02 -11.11 13.79
N ARG A 160 -10.12 -11.56 14.39
CA ARG A 160 -11.46 -11.57 13.79
C ARG A 160 -12.16 -10.22 13.95
N THR A 161 -11.79 -9.44 14.96
CA THR A 161 -12.44 -8.18 15.33
C THR A 161 -12.28 -7.12 14.23
N LYS A 162 -11.17 -7.17 13.48
CA LYS A 162 -10.94 -6.28 12.34
C LYS A 162 -11.82 -6.57 11.12
N ARG A 163 -12.36 -7.78 10.95
CA ARG A 163 -13.07 -8.20 9.72
C ARG A 163 -14.26 -7.29 9.38
N PRO A 164 -15.24 -7.07 10.29
CA PRO A 164 -16.33 -6.14 10.01
C PRO A 164 -15.83 -4.70 9.86
N ILE A 165 -14.82 -4.27 10.62
CA ILE A 165 -14.26 -2.90 10.50
C ILE A 165 -13.67 -2.68 9.09
N MET A 166 -12.94 -3.67 8.55
CA MET A 166 -12.42 -3.60 7.19
C MET A 166 -13.56 -3.59 6.15
N GLY A 167 -14.64 -4.35 6.38
CA GLY A 167 -15.85 -4.29 5.56
C GLY A 167 -16.49 -2.89 5.54
N GLU A 168 -16.57 -2.24 6.69
CA GLU A 168 -17.10 -0.88 6.82
C GLU A 168 -16.21 0.15 6.09
N VAL A 169 -14.89 0.05 6.24
CA VAL A 169 -13.91 0.91 5.57
C VAL A 169 -14.07 0.87 4.05
N VAL A 170 -14.07 -0.32 3.45
CA VAL A 170 -14.24 -0.43 1.99
C VAL A 170 -15.62 0.06 1.55
N SER A 171 -16.65 -0.16 2.37
CA SER A 171 -18.01 0.23 2.06
C SER A 171 -18.21 1.76 2.01
N LYS A 172 -17.37 2.53 2.73
CA LYS A 172 -17.42 3.99 2.74
C LYS A 172 -16.58 4.61 1.63
N LEU A 173 -15.51 3.92 1.21
CA LEU A 173 -14.47 4.51 0.39
C LEU A 173 -14.41 3.97 -1.03
N ALA A 174 -14.97 2.80 -1.31
CA ALA A 174 -15.06 2.20 -2.65
C ALA A 174 -16.47 2.31 -3.22
N ASP A 175 -16.57 2.34 -4.55
CA ASP A 175 -17.86 2.33 -5.26
C ASP A 175 -18.33 0.89 -5.55
N ILE A 176 -17.37 -0.02 -5.73
CA ILE A 176 -17.66 -1.45 -5.95
C ILE A 176 -16.69 -2.29 -5.13
N VAL A 177 -17.23 -3.19 -4.32
CA VAL A 177 -16.49 -4.06 -3.41
C VAL A 177 -16.60 -5.50 -3.86
N TYR A 178 -15.46 -6.20 -3.90
CA TYR A 178 -15.35 -7.64 -4.13
C TYR A 178 -14.73 -8.29 -2.90
N ILE A 179 -15.54 -9.01 -2.12
CA ILE A 179 -15.10 -9.76 -0.95
C ILE A 179 -14.77 -11.18 -1.39
N THR A 180 -13.56 -11.62 -1.05
CA THR A 180 -13.04 -12.91 -1.48
C THR A 180 -12.19 -13.59 -0.40
N SER A 181 -11.73 -14.80 -0.68
CA SER A 181 -10.75 -15.50 0.16
C SER A 181 -9.36 -14.85 0.04
N ASP A 182 -8.62 -14.84 1.15
CA ASP A 182 -7.19 -14.49 1.18
C ASP A 182 -6.43 -15.73 1.66
N ASN A 183 -5.86 -15.72 2.86
CA ASN A 183 -5.22 -16.88 3.47
C ASN A 183 -6.17 -17.47 4.52
N PRO A 184 -7.17 -18.29 4.15
CA PRO A 184 -8.17 -18.81 5.10
C PRO A 184 -7.56 -19.71 6.18
N ARG A 185 -6.40 -20.33 5.92
CA ARG A 185 -5.74 -21.25 6.85
C ARG A 185 -6.73 -22.34 7.29
N THR A 186 -6.93 -22.55 8.58
CA THR A 186 -7.82 -23.59 9.08
C THR A 186 -9.27 -23.15 9.24
N GLU A 187 -9.59 -21.87 9.02
CA GLU A 187 -10.96 -21.38 9.03
C GLU A 187 -11.66 -21.61 7.68
N GLU A 188 -12.98 -21.85 7.73
CA GLU A 188 -13.83 -21.89 6.55
C GLU A 188 -13.87 -20.51 5.85
N PRO A 189 -13.49 -20.41 4.56
CA PRO A 189 -13.47 -19.14 3.83
C PRO A 189 -14.81 -18.39 3.90
N ALA A 190 -15.92 -19.11 3.73
CA ALA A 190 -17.26 -18.55 3.82
C ALA A 190 -17.56 -17.92 5.18
N ALA A 191 -17.01 -18.45 6.28
CA ALA A 191 -17.19 -17.88 7.61
C ALA A 191 -16.43 -16.55 7.76
N ILE A 192 -15.20 -16.47 7.22
CA ILE A 192 -14.42 -15.23 7.18
C ILE A 192 -15.15 -14.17 6.35
N ILE A 193 -15.59 -14.53 5.15
CA ILE A 193 -16.35 -13.65 4.25
C ILE A 193 -17.61 -13.12 4.95
N LYS A 194 -18.36 -14.00 5.62
CA LYS A 194 -19.55 -13.62 6.40
C LYS A 194 -19.21 -12.61 7.50
N ASP A 195 -18.07 -12.75 8.16
CA ASP A 195 -17.61 -11.80 9.18
C ASP A 195 -17.26 -10.42 8.57
N ILE A 196 -16.68 -10.37 7.37
CA ILE A 196 -16.40 -9.11 6.66
C ILE A 196 -17.71 -8.44 6.22
N VAL A 197 -18.62 -9.20 5.62
CA VAL A 197 -19.91 -8.71 5.09
C VAL A 197 -20.77 -8.03 6.17
N LYS A 198 -20.61 -8.40 7.46
CA LYS A 198 -21.30 -7.72 8.58
C LYS A 198 -21.03 -6.22 8.65
N GLY A 199 -19.87 -5.77 8.18
CA GLY A 199 -19.50 -4.35 8.16
C GLY A 199 -19.89 -3.60 6.89
N ILE A 200 -20.34 -4.32 5.85
CA ILE A 200 -20.74 -3.69 4.58
C ILE A 200 -22.06 -2.92 4.80
N ILE A 201 -22.04 -1.62 4.48
CA ILE A 201 -23.16 -0.69 4.69
C ILE A 201 -24.20 -0.88 3.59
N ASP A 202 -23.78 -0.74 2.31
CA ASP A 202 -24.62 -1.03 1.15
C ASP A 202 -24.23 -2.38 0.55
N LYS A 203 -25.19 -3.30 0.49
CA LYS A 203 -24.97 -4.64 -0.09
C LYS A 203 -25.01 -4.64 -1.61
N ASN A 204 -25.61 -3.63 -2.24
CA ASN A 204 -25.71 -3.55 -3.70
C ASN A 204 -24.36 -3.29 -4.36
N GLN A 205 -23.45 -2.59 -3.67
CA GLN A 205 -22.07 -2.43 -4.11
C GLN A 205 -21.17 -3.64 -3.84
N CYS A 206 -21.65 -4.65 -3.10
CA CYS A 206 -20.83 -5.76 -2.60
C CYS A 206 -21.06 -7.05 -3.41
N ASN A 207 -19.98 -7.53 -4.02
CA ASN A 207 -19.91 -8.78 -4.75
C ASN A 207 -19.13 -9.80 -3.92
N VAL A 208 -19.74 -10.92 -3.59
CA VAL A 208 -19.08 -12.01 -2.84
C VAL A 208 -18.66 -13.10 -3.81
N ILE A 209 -17.35 -13.29 -3.97
CA ILE A 209 -16.77 -14.30 -4.85
C ILE A 209 -15.64 -14.98 -4.08
N GLU A 210 -15.87 -16.19 -3.59
CA GLU A 210 -14.92 -16.88 -2.71
C GLU A 210 -13.56 -17.14 -3.36
N ASP A 211 -13.54 -17.57 -4.63
CA ASP A 211 -12.30 -17.77 -5.39
C ASP A 211 -11.64 -16.42 -5.69
N ARG A 212 -10.47 -16.18 -5.10
CA ARG A 212 -9.71 -14.93 -5.25
C ARG A 212 -9.38 -14.62 -6.70
N SER A 213 -9.04 -15.65 -7.45
CA SER A 213 -8.72 -15.56 -8.86
C SER A 213 -9.92 -15.07 -9.69
N GLN A 214 -11.11 -15.61 -9.40
CA GLN A 214 -12.37 -15.22 -10.02
C GLN A 214 -12.78 -13.82 -9.59
N ALA A 215 -12.63 -13.45 -8.32
CA ALA A 215 -12.94 -12.11 -7.84
C ALA A 215 -12.11 -11.03 -8.57
N ILE A 216 -10.80 -11.27 -8.73
CA ILE A 216 -9.89 -10.41 -9.50
C ILE A 216 -10.34 -10.35 -10.96
N ARG A 217 -10.65 -11.49 -11.59
CA ARG A 217 -11.14 -11.55 -12.97
C ARG A 217 -12.40 -10.71 -13.16
N THR A 218 -13.40 -10.90 -12.30
CA THR A 218 -14.67 -10.18 -12.37
C THR A 218 -14.47 -8.67 -12.18
N ALA A 219 -13.65 -8.26 -11.20
CA ALA A 219 -13.38 -6.85 -10.95
C ALA A 219 -12.74 -6.15 -12.15
N LEU A 220 -11.74 -6.80 -12.78
CA LEU A 220 -11.04 -6.27 -13.95
C LEU A 220 -11.93 -6.28 -15.21
N SER A 221 -12.70 -7.35 -15.44
CA SER A 221 -13.61 -7.43 -16.59
C SER A 221 -14.72 -6.39 -16.55
N GLY A 222 -15.13 -5.93 -15.36
CA GLY A 222 -16.12 -4.88 -15.22
C GLY A 222 -15.56 -3.46 -15.32
N ALA A 223 -14.24 -3.26 -15.26
CA ALA A 223 -13.61 -1.94 -15.16
C ALA A 223 -13.72 -1.13 -16.46
N GLN A 224 -13.95 0.17 -16.34
CA GLN A 224 -14.09 1.10 -17.45
C GLN A 224 -13.00 2.17 -17.45
N GLU A 225 -12.85 2.89 -18.55
CA GLU A 225 -11.90 4.00 -18.67
C GLU A 225 -12.09 5.03 -17.56
N GLY A 226 -11.01 5.33 -16.85
CA GLY A 226 -10.98 6.23 -15.69
C GLY A 226 -11.32 5.56 -14.34
N ASP A 227 -11.61 4.26 -14.32
CA ASP A 227 -11.73 3.50 -13.06
C ASP A 227 -10.34 3.23 -12.45
N ILE A 228 -10.35 2.92 -11.15
CA ILE A 228 -9.21 2.32 -10.45
C ILE A 228 -9.67 1.00 -9.82
N VAL A 229 -8.95 -0.08 -10.10
CA VAL A 229 -9.08 -1.38 -9.41
C VAL A 229 -7.90 -1.58 -8.49
N VAL A 230 -8.15 -1.82 -7.20
CA VAL A 230 -7.12 -2.18 -6.23
C VAL A 230 -7.37 -3.57 -5.66
N ILE A 231 -6.33 -4.40 -5.69
CA ILE A 231 -6.31 -5.76 -5.15
C ILE A 231 -5.48 -5.71 -3.86
N ALA A 232 -6.15 -5.78 -2.72
CA ALA A 232 -5.56 -5.58 -1.41
C ALA A 232 -5.42 -6.89 -0.61
N GLY A 233 -4.52 -6.86 0.37
CA GLY A 233 -4.33 -7.89 1.40
C GLY A 233 -3.03 -8.66 1.26
N LYS A 234 -2.71 -9.16 0.05
CA LYS A 234 -1.57 -10.06 -0.18
C LYS A 234 -0.30 -9.38 -0.64
N GLY A 235 -0.39 -8.23 -1.31
CA GLY A 235 0.78 -7.55 -1.87
C GLY A 235 1.61 -8.46 -2.77
N HIS A 236 2.85 -8.74 -2.37
CA HIS A 236 3.78 -9.60 -3.12
C HIS A 236 3.77 -11.07 -2.68
N GLU A 237 2.87 -11.47 -1.77
CA GLU A 237 2.71 -12.88 -1.43
C GLU A 237 2.22 -13.66 -2.66
N ASP A 238 3.03 -14.63 -3.08
CA ASP A 238 2.82 -15.51 -4.23
C ASP A 238 2.21 -16.88 -3.84
N TYR A 239 1.52 -16.91 -2.70
CA TYR A 239 0.88 -18.11 -2.18
C TYR A 239 -0.45 -17.84 -1.50
N GLN A 240 -1.31 -18.84 -1.47
CA GLN A 240 -2.53 -18.87 -0.68
C GLN A 240 -2.47 -20.05 0.31
N VAL A 241 -2.73 -19.77 1.59
CA VAL A 241 -2.73 -20.80 2.65
C VAL A 241 -4.12 -21.37 2.85
N ILE A 242 -4.32 -22.66 2.53
CA ILE A 242 -5.57 -23.39 2.73
C ILE A 242 -5.28 -24.62 3.59
N GLY A 243 -5.88 -24.68 4.78
CA GLY A 243 -5.46 -25.59 5.85
C GLY A 243 -3.99 -25.36 6.21
N ALA A 244 -3.20 -26.42 6.13
CA ALA A 244 -1.75 -26.38 6.31
C ALA A 244 -0.95 -26.22 4.99
N VAL A 245 -1.63 -26.15 3.84
CA VAL A 245 -0.99 -26.18 2.52
C VAL A 245 -0.83 -24.76 1.98
N LYS A 246 0.40 -24.41 1.58
CA LYS A 246 0.69 -23.24 0.76
C LYS A 246 0.55 -23.61 -0.72
N LYS A 247 -0.47 -23.09 -1.39
CA LYS A 247 -0.65 -23.24 -2.84
C LYS A 247 -0.11 -22.00 -3.55
N TYR A 248 0.56 -22.17 -4.68
CA TYR A 248 1.04 -21.04 -5.47
C TYR A 248 -0.13 -20.18 -5.96
N PHE A 249 -0.05 -18.87 -5.74
CA PHE A 249 -1.06 -17.89 -6.13
C PHE A 249 -0.49 -16.47 -6.08
N SER A 250 -0.44 -15.77 -7.22
CA SER A 250 0.02 -14.37 -7.28
C SER A 250 -1.07 -13.44 -7.79
N ASP A 251 -1.44 -12.42 -7.01
CA ASP A 251 -2.38 -11.38 -7.44
C ASP A 251 -1.90 -10.69 -8.73
N PHE A 252 -0.58 -10.48 -8.84
CA PHE A 252 0.04 -9.82 -9.99
C PHE A 252 -0.09 -10.66 -11.27
N GLU A 253 0.18 -11.95 -11.18
CA GLU A 253 0.08 -12.82 -12.34
C GLU A 253 -1.37 -13.02 -12.77
N VAL A 254 -2.30 -13.14 -11.83
CA VAL A 254 -3.74 -13.23 -12.13
C VAL A 254 -4.20 -11.95 -12.81
N ALA A 255 -3.84 -10.78 -12.29
CA ALA A 255 -4.20 -9.50 -12.89
C ALA A 255 -3.60 -9.34 -14.30
N LYS A 256 -2.31 -9.61 -14.46
CA LYS A 256 -1.61 -9.54 -15.75
C LYS A 256 -2.22 -10.51 -16.78
N SER A 257 -2.47 -11.75 -16.39
CA SER A 257 -3.11 -12.76 -17.25
C SER A 257 -4.53 -12.36 -17.65
N THR A 258 -5.28 -11.78 -16.73
CA THR A 258 -6.66 -11.31 -16.98
C THR A 258 -6.66 -10.16 -17.98
N LEU A 259 -5.82 -9.13 -17.77
CA LEU A 259 -5.70 -8.00 -18.68
C LEU A 259 -5.31 -8.46 -20.09
N ASN A 260 -4.36 -9.40 -20.20
CA ASN A 260 -3.99 -9.99 -21.48
C ASN A 260 -5.17 -10.69 -22.19
N LYS A 261 -6.00 -11.43 -21.44
CA LYS A 261 -7.22 -12.07 -21.98
C LYS A 261 -8.29 -11.06 -22.40
N LEU A 262 -8.29 -9.86 -21.81
CA LEU A 262 -9.16 -8.75 -22.21
C LEU A 262 -8.63 -7.99 -23.44
N GLY A 263 -7.50 -8.41 -24.02
CA GLY A 263 -6.92 -7.80 -25.22
C GLY A 263 -5.88 -6.72 -24.93
N TYR A 264 -5.52 -6.50 -23.66
CA TYR A 264 -4.46 -5.56 -23.28
C TYR A 264 -3.12 -6.29 -23.29
N ALA A 265 -2.30 -6.03 -24.30
CA ALA A 265 -0.92 -6.48 -24.34
C ALA A 265 -0.03 -5.28 -24.00
N GLY A 266 0.68 -5.34 -22.87
CA GLY A 266 1.65 -4.32 -22.51
C GLY A 266 2.64 -4.15 -23.66
N ASN A 267 2.81 -2.93 -24.15
CA ASN A 267 3.98 -2.64 -24.96
C ASN A 267 5.19 -2.76 -24.04
N ASP A 268 5.95 -3.86 -24.13
CA ASP A 268 7.34 -3.96 -23.65
C ASP A 268 8.26 -3.03 -24.49
N ARG A 269 7.83 -1.79 -24.72
CA ARG A 269 8.62 -0.71 -25.29
C ARG A 269 8.73 0.36 -24.24
N ASN A 270 9.66 0.16 -23.32
CA ASN A 270 10.51 1.18 -22.71
C ASN A 270 11.50 0.43 -21.80
N GLY A 271 12.68 0.16 -22.37
CA GLY A 271 13.89 -0.04 -21.58
C GLY A 271 14.41 1.28 -21.03
#